data_AF-A0A1Y3B3R1-F1
#
_entry.id   AF-A0A1Y3B3R1-F1
#
_cell.length_a   1.000
_cell.length_b   1.000
_cell.length_c   1.000
_cell.angle_alpha   90.00
_cell.angle_beta   90.00
_cell.angle_gamma   90.00
#
_symmetry.space_group_name_H-M   'P 1'
#
loop_
_entity.id
_entity.type
_entity.pdbx_description
1 polymer ?
#
loop_
_entity_poly.entity_id
_entity_poly.type
_entity_poly.pdbx_seq_one_letter_code
_entity_poly.pdbx_strand_id
1 'polypeptide(L)'
;TLIDKKFDAKLIKQSQQPSLLESSKALSSSSSYNGHDLVNQTIDETTITATDDDFDESKAFHEYEEENNRTKSDAVLKMNFSYFEMEFIQDPEQAMSKWIDLKSFNDSNFKHEVLSNSHRRAAAISLPFNFSFYGHNLTKITVATGGFLYMGEHVHAWLAATQYIAPLMANFDTRNSSRSQILYGFNSTVFVVQWDNVRLQGDPEKEFTFQCLIYSNGDIAFVYKKIPVPIDDINENEHPVKVGVSDAYFIHRQQIFD
;
A
#
# COMPACT_ATOMS: atom_id res chain seq x y z
N THR A 1 -14.40 -1.50 23.00
CA THR A 1 -14.49 -0.09 23.46
C THR A 1 -13.12 0.54 23.33
N LEU A 2 -13.02 1.58 22.48
CA LEU A 2 -11.83 2.39 22.17
C LEU A 2 -10.83 1.87 21.11
N ILE A 3 -11.31 1.63 19.88
CA ILE A 3 -10.63 2.20 18.70
C ILE A 3 -11.16 3.64 18.55
N ASP A 4 -10.82 4.44 19.56
CA ASP A 4 -11.09 5.87 19.54
C ASP A 4 -9.88 6.53 20.18
N LYS A 5 -8.81 6.61 19.39
CA LYS A 5 -7.60 7.42 19.64
C LYS A 5 -6.73 7.49 18.38
N LYS A 6 -7.12 8.40 17.49
CA LYS A 6 -6.25 9.27 16.69
C LYS A 6 -5.00 8.64 16.04
N PHE A 7 -5.14 8.32 14.75
CA PHE A 7 -4.09 8.36 13.71
C PHE A 7 -2.76 7.67 14.02
N ASP A 8 -2.70 6.37 13.76
CA ASP A 8 -1.50 5.55 13.94
C ASP A 8 -0.67 5.47 12.65
N ALA A 9 0.63 5.81 12.66
CA ALA A 9 1.48 5.45 11.53
C ALA A 9 1.98 4.01 11.68
N LYS A 10 1.89 3.19 10.63
CA LYS A 10 2.41 1.81 10.60
C LYS A 10 3.68 1.79 9.77
N LEU A 11 4.84 1.55 10.38
CA LEU A 11 6.11 1.34 9.68
C LEU A 11 6.40 -0.17 9.62
N ILE A 12 6.73 -0.68 8.43
CA ILE A 12 7.05 -2.07 8.18
C ILE A 12 8.47 -2.14 7.63
N LYS A 13 9.34 -2.92 8.28
CA LYS A 13 10.74 -3.13 7.89
C LYS A 13 10.90 -4.55 7.39
N GLN A 14 11.33 -4.74 6.14
CA GLN A 14 11.57 -6.08 5.61
C GLN A 14 12.89 -6.66 6.11
N SER A 15 12.91 -7.95 6.47
CA SER A 15 14.14 -8.65 6.84
C SER A 15 14.93 -9.07 5.59
N GLN A 16 16.22 -8.73 5.51
CA GLN A 16 17.09 -9.23 4.43
C GLN A 16 17.48 -10.70 4.68
N GLN A 17 17.01 -11.63 3.84
CA GLN A 17 17.64 -12.95 3.73
C GLN A 17 18.86 -12.90 2.80
N PRO A 18 19.90 -13.73 3.02
CA PRO A 18 20.98 -13.88 2.06
C PRO A 18 20.45 -14.48 0.75
N SER A 19 20.65 -13.79 -0.37
CA SER A 19 20.33 -14.33 -1.69
C SER A 19 21.25 -15.51 -2.03
N LEU A 20 20.67 -16.71 -2.13
CA LEU A 20 21.31 -17.83 -2.82
C LEU A 20 20.93 -17.77 -4.30
N LEU A 21 21.71 -17.03 -5.10
CA LEU A 21 22.19 -17.45 -6.43
C LEU A 21 23.08 -16.35 -7.05
N GLU A 22 24.29 -16.73 -7.42
CA GLU A 22 25.26 -15.88 -8.12
C GLU A 22 25.09 -15.91 -9.65
N SER A 23 25.32 -14.71 -10.22
CA SER A 23 25.93 -14.42 -11.52
C SER A 23 25.13 -14.57 -12.82
N SER A 24 24.79 -13.41 -13.40
CA SER A 24 25.15 -13.14 -14.79
C SER A 24 25.35 -11.63 -15.02
N LYS A 25 26.50 -11.28 -15.60
CA LYS A 25 26.92 -9.92 -15.98
C LYS A 25 25.88 -9.24 -16.89
N ALA A 26 25.56 -7.97 -16.62
CA ALA A 26 24.96 -7.08 -17.62
C ALA A 26 25.69 -5.73 -17.64
N LEU A 27 25.92 -5.30 -18.88
CA LEU A 27 26.78 -4.22 -19.34
C LEU A 27 26.21 -2.85 -18.97
N SER A 28 27.08 -1.91 -18.59
CA SER A 28 26.73 -0.51 -18.37
C SER A 28 26.35 0.20 -19.67
N SER A 29 25.16 0.77 -19.73
CA SER A 29 24.85 1.86 -20.67
C SER A 29 24.13 2.98 -19.92
N SER A 30 24.82 4.10 -19.77
CA SER A 30 24.27 5.36 -19.31
C SER A 30 23.30 5.92 -20.36
N SER A 31 22.02 6.03 -20.02
CA SER A 31 21.05 6.81 -20.79
C SER A 31 20.41 7.84 -19.86
N SER A 32 20.59 9.12 -20.21
CA SER A 32 19.95 10.27 -19.58
C SER A 32 18.43 10.13 -19.60
N TYR A 33 17.82 10.07 -18.42
CA TYR A 33 16.37 10.06 -18.23
C TYR A 33 15.79 11.44 -18.57
N ASN A 34 15.00 11.52 -19.64
CA ASN A 34 14.05 12.61 -19.87
C ASN A 34 12.65 12.07 -19.59
N GLY A 35 12.07 12.49 -18.46
CA GLY A 35 10.84 11.93 -17.89
C GLY A 35 9.54 12.46 -18.48
N HIS A 36 9.26 12.22 -19.76
CA HIS A 36 8.01 12.67 -20.37
C HIS A 36 7.18 11.66 -21.19
N ASP A 37 7.60 10.40 -21.34
CA ASP A 37 6.79 9.40 -22.04
C ASP A 37 6.75 8.07 -21.27
N LEU A 38 5.85 7.98 -20.29
CA LEU A 38 5.38 6.70 -19.76
C LEU A 38 3.94 6.53 -20.21
N VAL A 39 3.70 5.52 -21.05
CA VAL A 39 2.36 5.09 -21.45
C VAL A 39 1.62 4.63 -20.19
N ASN A 40 0.72 5.47 -19.67
CA ASN A 40 -0.18 5.15 -18.57
C ASN A 40 -1.17 4.09 -19.02
N GLN A 41 -0.86 2.80 -18.81
CA GLN A 41 -1.85 1.74 -18.94
C GLN A 41 -2.71 1.71 -17.68
N THR A 42 -3.96 2.14 -17.80
CA THR A 42 -4.99 1.96 -16.79
C THR A 42 -5.76 0.68 -17.06
N ILE A 43 -6.08 -0.05 -16.00
CA ILE A 43 -6.84 -1.30 -16.09
C ILE A 43 -8.00 -1.29 -15.09
N ASP A 44 -9.01 -2.11 -15.40
CA ASP A 44 -10.16 -2.35 -14.54
C ASP A 44 -9.75 -3.30 -13.41
N GLU A 45 -10.06 -2.90 -12.19
CA GLU A 45 -9.89 -3.74 -11.00
C GLU A 45 -11.11 -4.66 -10.88
N THR A 46 -10.94 -5.97 -11.09
CA THR A 46 -11.97 -6.97 -10.78
C THR A 46 -11.65 -7.67 -9.46
N THR A 47 -12.58 -7.58 -8.52
CA THR A 47 -12.48 -8.21 -7.21
C THR A 47 -12.94 -9.68 -7.28
N ILE A 48 -12.18 -10.57 -6.64
CA ILE A 48 -12.71 -11.87 -6.19
C ILE A 48 -13.53 -11.54 -4.94
N THR A 49 -14.83 -11.87 -4.94
CA THR A 49 -15.58 -12.00 -3.69
C THR A 49 -14.97 -13.17 -2.94
N ALA A 50 -14.34 -12.90 -1.79
CA ALA A 50 -13.59 -13.87 -1.01
C ALA A 50 -14.34 -15.21 -0.92
N THR A 51 -13.73 -16.29 -1.44
CA THR A 51 -14.07 -17.65 -1.06
C THR A 51 -12.82 -18.25 -0.42
N ASP A 52 -12.90 -18.34 0.90
CA ASP A 52 -12.18 -19.19 1.85
C ASP A 52 -10.64 -19.09 1.95
N ASP A 53 -10.20 -18.99 3.22
CA ASP A 53 -8.85 -19.17 3.77
C ASP A 53 -7.78 -18.06 3.58
N ASP A 54 -8.15 -16.78 3.71
CA ASP A 54 -7.17 -15.70 3.94
C ASP A 54 -6.86 -15.55 5.45
N PHE A 55 -5.59 -15.41 5.80
CA PHE A 55 -5.10 -15.14 7.16
C PHE A 55 -5.74 -13.86 7.71
N ASP A 56 -6.52 -14.01 8.78
CA ASP A 56 -7.27 -12.93 9.43
C ASP A 56 -6.33 -12.09 10.32
N GLU A 57 -5.72 -11.06 9.73
CA GLU A 57 -4.83 -10.11 10.42
C GLU A 57 -5.53 -9.50 11.64
N SER A 58 -6.85 -9.26 11.59
CA SER A 58 -7.63 -8.68 12.71
C SER A 58 -7.71 -9.61 13.92
N LYS A 59 -7.81 -10.93 13.71
CA LYS A 59 -7.71 -11.94 14.77
C LYS A 59 -6.32 -12.01 15.39
N ALA A 60 -5.26 -11.93 14.58
CA ALA A 60 -3.90 -11.91 15.09
C ALA A 60 -3.62 -10.69 15.99
N PHE A 61 -4.21 -9.53 15.66
CA PHE A 61 -4.17 -8.33 16.52
C PHE A 61 -4.92 -8.52 17.84
N HIS A 62 -6.13 -9.08 17.81
CA HIS A 62 -6.93 -9.31 19.02
C HIS A 62 -6.33 -10.37 19.94
N GLU A 63 -5.80 -11.46 19.38
CA GLU A 63 -5.15 -12.54 20.14
C GLU A 63 -3.86 -12.05 20.83
N TYR A 64 -3.11 -11.13 20.19
CA TYR A 64 -1.93 -10.51 20.78
C TYR A 64 -2.25 -9.51 21.91
N GLU A 65 -3.39 -8.81 21.84
CA GLU A 65 -3.86 -7.92 22.91
C GLU A 65 -4.32 -8.70 24.16
N GLU A 66 -5.00 -9.84 23.98
CA GLU A 66 -5.47 -10.68 25.09
C GLU A 66 -4.31 -11.34 25.84
N GLU A 67 -3.23 -11.72 25.16
CA GLU A 67 -2.09 -12.40 25.78
C GLU A 67 -1.21 -11.48 26.67
N ASN A 68 -1.19 -10.16 26.42
CA ASN A 68 -0.16 -9.29 27.00
C ASN A 68 -0.60 -8.30 28.07
N ASN A 69 -1.90 -8.09 28.32
CA ASN A 69 -2.46 -7.37 29.49
C ASN A 69 -1.56 -6.23 30.06
N ARG A 70 -1.05 -5.33 29.19
CA ARG A 70 0.01 -4.37 29.54
C ARG A 70 -0.43 -2.92 29.33
N THR A 71 -0.30 -2.18 30.43
CA THR A 71 -0.44 -0.74 30.62
C THR A 71 0.22 0.08 29.50
N LYS A 72 -0.59 0.76 28.69
CA LYS A 72 -0.62 2.21 28.34
C LYS A 72 0.65 3.11 28.49
N SER A 73 1.88 2.60 28.43
CA SER A 73 3.09 3.42 28.58
C SER A 73 4.02 3.47 27.38
N ASP A 74 3.84 2.63 26.36
CA ASP A 74 4.75 2.61 25.21
C ASP A 74 3.99 3.12 23.99
N ALA A 75 4.32 4.34 23.54
CA ALA A 75 3.70 5.00 22.37
C ALA A 75 3.97 4.28 21.03
N VAL A 76 4.65 3.13 21.09
CA VAL A 76 5.11 2.34 19.95
C VAL A 76 4.90 0.85 20.24
N LEU A 77 4.11 0.16 19.41
CA LEU A 77 3.94 -1.30 19.47
C LEU A 77 4.77 -1.96 18.37
N LYS A 78 5.57 -2.97 18.70
CA LYS A 78 6.39 -3.72 17.73
C LYS A 78 5.94 -5.18 17.64
N MET A 79 5.81 -5.68 16.41
CA MET A 79 5.47 -7.07 16.10
C MET A 79 6.47 -7.66 15.11
N ASN A 80 6.85 -8.91 15.30
CA ASN A 80 7.82 -9.62 14.46
C ASN A 80 7.10 -10.73 13.68
N PHE A 81 7.20 -10.68 12.36
CA PHE A 81 6.75 -11.73 11.45
C PHE A 81 7.96 -12.36 10.77
N SER A 82 7.79 -13.55 10.19
CA SER A 82 8.89 -14.31 9.55
C SER A 82 9.66 -13.53 8.47
N TYR A 83 9.07 -12.48 7.89
CA TYR A 83 9.63 -11.74 6.76
C TYR A 83 9.71 -10.21 6.98
N PHE A 84 9.10 -9.70 8.04
CA PHE A 84 9.09 -8.27 8.33
C PHE A 84 8.87 -7.96 9.82
N GLU A 85 9.36 -6.81 10.26
CA GLU A 85 9.02 -6.19 11.53
C GLU A 85 7.99 -5.09 11.30
N MET A 86 7.06 -4.94 12.22
CA MET A 86 6.00 -3.95 12.16
C MET A 86 6.06 -3.06 13.41
N GLU A 87 5.92 -1.77 13.22
CA GLU A 87 5.96 -0.75 14.26
C GLU A 87 4.73 0.17 14.12
N PHE A 88 3.89 0.22 15.16
CA PHE A 88 2.75 1.13 15.24
C PHE A 88 3.10 2.33 16.08
N ILE A 89 2.94 3.52 15.53
CA ILE A 89 3.22 4.79 16.18
C ILE A 89 1.88 5.46 16.49
N GLN A 90 1.49 5.48 17.78
CA GLN A 90 0.21 6.07 18.21
C GLN A 90 0.29 7.56 18.55
N ASP A 91 1.51 8.07 18.77
CA ASP A 91 1.70 9.48 19.04
C ASP A 91 1.46 10.31 17.75
N PRO A 92 0.47 11.23 17.73
CA PRO A 92 0.10 11.92 16.50
C PRO A 92 1.21 12.79 15.92
N GLU A 93 2.09 13.36 16.77
CA GLU A 93 3.20 14.19 16.30
C GLU A 93 4.25 13.32 15.61
N GLN A 94 4.63 12.19 16.22
CA GLN A 94 5.54 11.22 15.60
C GLN A 94 4.94 10.59 14.35
N ALA A 95 3.65 10.24 14.34
CA ALA A 95 2.98 9.71 13.16
C ALA A 95 2.99 10.73 12.01
N MET A 96 2.59 11.98 12.29
CA MET A 96 2.57 13.04 11.29
C MET A 96 3.98 13.50 10.85
N SER A 97 5.02 13.23 11.64
CA SER A 97 6.42 13.45 11.21
C SER A 97 6.82 12.60 10.00
N LYS A 98 6.10 11.49 9.76
CA LYS A 98 6.28 10.62 8.58
C LYS A 98 5.49 11.10 7.36
N TRP A 99 4.54 12.02 7.52
CA TRP A 99 3.73 12.53 6.43
C TRP A 99 4.59 13.36 5.47
N ILE A 100 4.52 13.05 4.18
CA ILE A 100 5.17 13.86 3.15
C ILE A 100 4.14 14.81 2.57
N ASP A 101 4.36 16.12 2.69
CA ASP A 101 3.53 17.08 1.97
C ASP A 101 3.86 17.01 0.47
N LEU A 102 3.07 16.21 -0.26
CA LEU A 102 3.27 16.02 -1.68
C LEU A 102 3.31 17.37 -2.39
N LYS A 103 2.47 18.35 -2.05
CA LYS A 103 2.45 19.65 -2.77
C LYS A 103 3.77 20.42 -2.73
N SER A 104 4.63 20.15 -1.76
CA SER A 104 5.96 20.76 -1.63
C SER A 104 7.12 19.78 -1.87
N PHE A 105 6.83 18.51 -2.16
CA PHE A 105 7.80 17.43 -2.20
C PHE A 105 8.74 17.49 -3.41
N ASN A 106 8.23 17.77 -4.61
CA ASN A 106 9.02 18.11 -5.80
C ASN A 106 8.14 18.83 -6.88
N ASP A 107 8.72 19.20 -8.03
CA ASP A 107 7.97 19.72 -9.20
C ASP A 107 7.12 18.64 -9.91
N SER A 108 7.21 17.40 -9.44
CA SER A 108 6.62 16.17 -10.00
C SER A 108 5.39 15.71 -9.21
N ASN A 109 4.68 16.64 -8.57
CA ASN A 109 3.44 16.36 -7.86
C ASN A 109 2.36 16.02 -8.87
N PHE A 110 2.20 14.72 -9.13
CA PHE A 110 1.28 14.27 -10.15
C PHE A 110 -0.02 13.84 -9.49
N LYS A 111 -1.03 14.69 -9.64
CA LYS A 111 -2.40 14.21 -9.61
C LYS A 111 -2.54 13.19 -10.74
N HIS A 112 -2.92 11.97 -10.41
CA HIS A 112 -3.20 10.97 -11.44
C HIS A 112 -4.58 11.24 -12.02
N GLU A 113 -4.66 11.74 -13.25
CA GLU A 113 -5.93 12.21 -13.85
C GLU A 113 -7.01 11.11 -13.93
N VAL A 114 -6.66 9.90 -14.37
CA VAL A 114 -7.64 8.80 -14.46
C VAL A 114 -8.06 8.31 -13.07
N LEU A 115 -7.11 7.98 -12.19
CA LEU A 115 -7.42 7.48 -10.85
C LEU A 115 -8.17 8.50 -9.99
N SER A 116 -8.00 9.81 -10.21
CA SER A 116 -8.72 10.87 -9.48
C SER A 116 -10.17 11.09 -9.93
N ASN A 117 -10.65 10.36 -10.94
CA ASN A 117 -12.04 10.44 -11.39
C ASN A 117 -12.53 9.06 -11.89
N SER A 118 -12.31 8.03 -11.09
CA SER A 118 -12.69 6.66 -11.44
C SER A 118 -13.01 5.80 -10.23
N HIS A 119 -13.57 4.63 -10.52
CA HIS A 119 -13.91 3.60 -9.57
C HIS A 119 -13.37 2.28 -10.10
N ARG A 120 -12.76 1.48 -9.22
CA ARG A 120 -12.17 0.18 -9.58
C ARG A 120 -11.24 0.31 -10.79
N ARG A 121 -10.28 1.21 -10.67
CA ARG A 121 -9.22 1.41 -11.64
C ARG A 121 -7.88 1.30 -10.95
N ALA A 122 -6.90 0.81 -11.69
CA ALA A 122 -5.53 0.86 -11.28
C ALA A 122 -4.62 1.31 -12.41
N ALA A 123 -3.47 1.88 -12.06
CA ALA A 123 -2.47 2.35 -13.01
C ALA A 123 -1.06 1.96 -12.54
N ALA A 124 -0.24 1.49 -13.48
CA ALA A 124 1.15 1.17 -13.22
C ALA A 124 2.01 2.45 -13.25
N ILE A 125 2.81 2.67 -12.21
CA ILE A 125 3.74 3.79 -12.06
C ILE A 125 5.15 3.24 -11.90
N SER A 126 6.08 3.75 -12.71
CA SER A 126 7.49 3.36 -12.63
C SER A 126 8.15 3.93 -11.38
N LEU A 127 8.91 3.10 -10.69
CA LEU A 127 9.73 3.50 -9.56
C LEU A 127 11.07 4.08 -10.02
N PRO A 128 11.62 5.08 -9.31
CA PRO A 128 12.96 5.60 -9.55
C PRO A 128 14.08 4.73 -8.95
N PHE A 129 13.73 3.64 -8.27
CA PHE A 129 14.63 2.66 -7.66
C PHE A 129 14.04 1.25 -7.77
N ASN A 130 14.89 0.23 -7.58
CA ASN A 130 14.42 -1.14 -7.43
C ASN A 130 13.88 -1.33 -6.02
N PHE A 131 12.67 -1.86 -5.91
CA PHE A 131 12.07 -2.21 -4.61
C PHE A 131 11.93 -3.72 -4.50
N SER A 132 12.56 -4.33 -3.50
CA SER A 132 12.41 -5.76 -3.24
C SER A 132 11.13 -6.01 -2.44
N PHE A 133 10.30 -6.94 -2.90
CA PHE A 133 9.09 -7.38 -2.23
C PHE A 133 9.03 -8.91 -2.28
N TYR A 134 9.18 -9.56 -1.12
CA TYR A 134 9.29 -11.02 -0.97
C TYR A 134 10.28 -11.70 -1.95
N GLY A 135 11.45 -11.09 -2.14
CA GLY A 135 12.51 -11.63 -3.01
C GLY A 135 12.40 -11.23 -4.49
N HIS A 136 11.39 -10.45 -4.88
CA HIS A 136 11.22 -9.95 -6.24
C HIS A 136 11.57 -8.47 -6.33
N ASN A 137 12.39 -8.10 -7.32
CA ASN A 137 12.73 -6.72 -7.57
C ASN A 137 11.70 -6.08 -8.51
N LEU A 138 10.99 -5.10 -7.99
CA LEU A 138 9.98 -4.34 -8.71
C LEU A 138 10.56 -3.02 -9.20
N THR A 139 10.29 -2.70 -10.46
CA THR A 139 10.59 -1.40 -11.10
C THR A 139 9.32 -0.60 -11.38
N LYS A 140 8.15 -1.20 -11.12
CA LYS A 140 6.82 -0.59 -11.27
C LYS A 140 5.94 -1.06 -10.13
N ILE A 141 5.02 -0.19 -9.71
CA ILE A 141 3.95 -0.52 -8.75
C ILE A 141 2.61 -0.11 -9.38
N THR A 142 1.58 -0.91 -9.17
CA THR A 142 0.23 -0.60 -9.63
C THR A 142 -0.57 0.05 -8.50
N VAL A 143 -0.96 1.32 -8.68
CA VAL A 143 -1.77 2.07 -7.72
C VAL A 143 -3.24 1.90 -8.04
N ALA A 144 -4.06 1.49 -7.07
CA ALA A 144 -5.50 1.29 -7.24
C ALA A 144 -6.34 2.38 -6.58
N THR A 145 -7.51 2.66 -7.16
CA THR A 145 -8.51 3.56 -6.56
C THR A 145 -8.97 3.08 -5.19
N GLY A 146 -8.98 1.76 -4.97
CA GLY A 146 -9.43 1.13 -3.73
C GLY A 146 -8.50 1.29 -2.54
N GLY A 147 -7.47 2.14 -2.58
CA GLY A 147 -6.65 2.44 -1.40
C GLY A 147 -5.48 1.47 -1.14
N PHE A 148 -5.01 0.79 -2.18
CA PHE A 148 -3.90 -0.16 -2.09
C PHE A 148 -2.98 -0.10 -3.31
N LEU A 149 -1.83 -0.75 -3.15
CA LEU A 149 -0.83 -0.97 -4.18
C LEU A 149 -0.81 -2.46 -4.51
N TYR A 150 -0.82 -2.80 -5.79
CA TYR A 150 -0.51 -4.14 -6.27
C TYR A 150 0.97 -4.22 -6.68
N MET A 151 1.64 -5.25 -6.20
CA MET A 151 3.08 -5.44 -6.24
C MET A 151 3.50 -6.57 -7.19
N GLY A 152 2.56 -7.22 -7.88
CA GLY A 152 2.91 -8.26 -8.84
C GLY A 152 3.44 -7.70 -10.16
N GLU A 153 4.39 -8.43 -10.77
CA GLU A 153 4.99 -8.07 -12.06
C GLU A 153 3.97 -8.09 -13.21
N HIS A 154 3.05 -9.06 -13.16
CA HIS A 154 2.00 -9.23 -14.15
C HIS A 154 0.72 -8.59 -13.64
N VAL A 155 0.36 -7.47 -14.27
CA VAL A 155 -0.91 -6.80 -14.04
C VAL A 155 -2.03 -7.66 -14.63
N HIS A 156 -2.91 -8.16 -13.77
CA HIS A 156 -4.09 -8.92 -14.15
C HIS A 156 -5.32 -8.35 -13.42
N ALA A 157 -6.51 -8.74 -13.85
CA ALA A 157 -7.73 -8.13 -13.37
C ALA A 157 -7.96 -8.36 -11.84
N TRP A 158 -7.35 -9.38 -11.26
CA TRP A 158 -7.51 -9.82 -9.85
C TRP A 158 -6.52 -9.19 -8.87
N LEU A 159 -6.36 -7.86 -8.91
CA LEU A 159 -5.33 -7.15 -8.14
C LEU A 159 -5.47 -7.26 -6.61
N ALA A 160 -6.70 -7.35 -6.10
CA ALA A 160 -6.97 -7.36 -4.66
C ALA A 160 -6.74 -8.74 -3.99
N ALA A 161 -6.44 -9.78 -4.79
CA ALA A 161 -6.37 -11.15 -4.30
C ALA A 161 -5.02 -11.49 -3.63
N THR A 162 -3.90 -11.02 -4.19
CA THR A 162 -2.55 -11.40 -3.72
C THR A 162 -1.55 -10.28 -3.97
N GLN A 163 -0.39 -10.32 -3.29
CA GLN A 163 0.74 -9.42 -3.56
C GLN A 163 0.40 -7.93 -3.48
N TYR A 164 -0.34 -7.51 -2.44
CA TYR A 164 -0.68 -6.11 -2.22
C TYR A 164 0.02 -5.50 -0.99
N ILE A 165 0.13 -4.17 -1.02
CA ILE A 165 0.37 -3.31 0.14
C ILE A 165 -0.85 -2.41 0.29
N ALA A 166 -1.60 -2.55 1.37
CA ALA A 166 -2.86 -1.87 1.61
C ALA A 166 -2.77 -1.00 2.87
N PRO A 167 -2.46 0.31 2.75
CA PRO A 167 -2.68 1.22 3.88
C PRO A 167 -4.14 1.20 4.31
N LEU A 168 -5.09 1.20 3.36
CA LEU A 168 -6.50 0.97 3.61
C LEU A 168 -7.17 0.56 2.30
N MET A 169 -7.33 -0.74 2.09
CA MET A 169 -8.12 -1.26 0.98
C MET A 169 -9.61 -1.16 1.34
N ALA A 170 -10.42 -0.52 0.50
CA ALA A 170 -11.87 -0.43 0.65
C ALA A 170 -12.54 -0.04 -0.68
N ASN A 171 -13.89 -0.04 -0.73
CA ASN A 171 -14.67 0.35 -1.92
C ASN A 171 -14.65 1.87 -2.18
N PHE A 172 -13.47 2.49 -2.29
CA PHE A 172 -13.34 3.91 -2.59
C PHE A 172 -13.73 4.22 -4.05
N ASP A 173 -14.47 5.31 -4.22
CA ASP A 173 -14.85 5.86 -5.52
C ASP A 173 -14.44 7.33 -5.59
N THR A 174 -13.45 7.67 -6.42
CA THR A 174 -12.95 9.04 -6.52
C THR A 174 -13.87 9.95 -7.31
N ARG A 175 -14.93 9.42 -7.94
CA ARG A 175 -15.97 10.22 -8.62
C ARG A 175 -16.96 10.82 -7.63
N ASN A 176 -17.03 10.29 -6.41
CA ASN A 176 -17.98 10.74 -5.38
C ASN A 176 -17.68 12.16 -4.83
N SER A 177 -16.55 12.76 -5.19
CA SER A 177 -16.29 14.18 -4.95
C SER A 177 -15.28 14.74 -5.93
N SER A 178 -15.48 15.98 -6.38
CA SER A 178 -14.48 16.73 -7.14
C SER A 178 -13.20 17.03 -6.35
N ARG A 179 -13.23 16.84 -5.01
CA ARG A 179 -12.06 16.94 -4.14
C ARG A 179 -11.31 15.62 -3.95
N SER A 180 -11.90 14.49 -4.32
CA SER A 180 -11.24 13.19 -4.21
C SER A 180 -10.12 13.11 -5.25
N GLN A 181 -8.90 12.84 -4.80
CA GLN A 181 -7.73 12.81 -5.67
C GLN A 181 -6.81 11.66 -5.28
N ILE A 182 -6.14 11.10 -6.26
CA ILE A 182 -5.00 10.22 -6.04
C ILE A 182 -3.76 10.95 -6.53
N LEU A 183 -2.88 11.25 -5.59
CA LEU A 183 -1.63 11.97 -5.81
C LEU A 183 -0.49 10.99 -5.64
N TYR A 184 0.58 11.19 -6.40
CA TYR A 184 1.83 10.48 -6.17
C TYR A 184 3.02 11.40 -6.42
N GLY A 185 4.15 11.03 -5.82
CA GLY A 185 5.42 11.73 -5.97
C GLY A 185 6.56 10.83 -5.56
N PHE A 186 7.76 11.09 -6.09
CA PHE A 186 8.91 10.26 -5.81
C PHE A 186 10.23 11.00 -5.99
N ASN A 187 11.26 10.49 -5.34
CA ASN A 187 12.66 10.84 -5.56
C ASN A 187 13.51 9.56 -5.50
N SER A 188 14.84 9.67 -5.47
CA SER A 188 15.72 8.51 -5.42
C SER A 188 15.60 7.65 -4.15
N THR A 189 14.93 8.12 -3.09
CA THR A 189 14.86 7.44 -1.79
C THR A 189 13.46 6.98 -1.39
N VAL A 190 12.41 7.63 -1.89
CA VAL A 190 11.03 7.30 -1.53
C VAL A 190 10.05 7.53 -2.68
N PHE A 191 9.08 6.63 -2.78
CA PHE A 191 7.89 6.75 -3.60
C PHE A 191 6.68 6.88 -2.66
N VAL A 192 5.81 7.85 -2.92
CA VAL A 192 4.67 8.16 -2.06
C VAL A 192 3.40 8.18 -2.90
N VAL A 193 2.34 7.55 -2.38
CA VAL A 193 0.98 7.66 -2.90
C VAL A 193 0.09 8.20 -1.81
N GLN A 194 -0.77 9.15 -2.15
CA GLN A 194 -1.79 9.71 -1.28
C GLN A 194 -3.16 9.53 -1.90
N TRP A 195 -4.08 8.94 -1.15
CA TRP A 195 -5.51 9.01 -1.41
C TRP A 195 -6.02 10.21 -0.61
N ASP A 196 -6.35 11.30 -1.30
CA ASP A 196 -6.73 12.58 -0.70
C ASP A 196 -8.23 12.83 -0.82
N ASN A 197 -8.91 12.98 0.32
CA ASN A 197 -10.36 13.21 0.40
C ASN A 197 -11.17 12.19 -0.41
N VAL A 198 -10.71 10.94 -0.49
CA VAL A 198 -11.44 9.86 -1.16
C VAL A 198 -12.65 9.46 -0.31
N ARG A 199 -13.69 8.96 -0.96
CA ARG A 199 -14.97 8.62 -0.34
C ARG A 199 -15.35 7.20 -0.69
N LEU A 200 -15.99 6.50 0.24
CA LEU A 200 -16.53 5.17 -0.02
C LEU A 200 -17.67 5.29 -1.04
N GLN A 201 -17.85 4.26 -1.87
CA GLN A 201 -18.95 4.18 -2.83
C GLN A 201 -20.30 4.28 -2.11
N GLY A 202 -20.46 3.54 -1.00
CA GLY A 202 -21.72 3.45 -0.25
C GLY A 202 -21.89 4.50 0.85
N ASP A 203 -20.86 5.29 1.14
CA ASP A 203 -20.90 6.37 2.13
C ASP A 203 -20.10 7.58 1.63
N PRO A 204 -20.71 8.40 0.74
CA PRO A 204 -20.03 9.52 0.13
C PRO A 204 -19.85 10.71 1.08
N GLU A 205 -20.43 10.72 2.29
CA GLU A 205 -20.30 11.86 3.21
C GLU A 205 -18.98 11.85 4.00
N LYS A 206 -18.33 10.68 4.05
CA LYS A 206 -17.11 10.46 4.82
C LYS A 206 -15.87 10.52 3.96
N GLU A 207 -14.94 11.36 4.35
CA GLU A 207 -13.70 11.60 3.61
C GLU A 207 -12.50 10.98 4.31
N PHE A 208 -11.72 10.26 3.52
CA PHE A 208 -10.53 9.57 3.95
C PHE A 208 -9.31 10.23 3.31
N THR A 209 -8.28 10.46 4.10
CA THR A 209 -6.98 10.96 3.64
C THR A 209 -5.86 10.18 4.31
N PHE A 210 -5.06 9.48 3.50
CA PHE A 210 -3.96 8.65 3.97
C PHE A 210 -2.88 8.48 2.89
N GLN A 211 -1.70 8.06 3.32
CA GLN A 211 -0.52 7.84 2.47
C GLN A 211 0.05 6.43 2.63
N CYS A 212 0.64 5.94 1.55
CA CYS A 212 1.60 4.84 1.56
C CYS A 212 2.94 5.35 1.04
N LEU A 213 4.00 5.11 1.80
CA LEU A 213 5.38 5.43 1.45
C LEU A 213 6.12 4.12 1.25
N ILE A 214 6.84 4.02 0.14
CA ILE A 214 7.74 2.92 -0.21
C ILE A 214 9.14 3.50 -0.27
N TYR A 215 10.03 3.05 0.61
CA TYR A 215 11.40 3.52 0.66
C TYR A 215 12.33 2.58 -0.11
N SER A 216 13.37 3.14 -0.72
CA SER A 216 14.36 2.38 -1.49
C SER A 216 15.19 1.41 -0.64
N ASN A 217 15.18 1.57 0.68
CA ASN A 217 15.81 0.66 1.63
C ASN A 217 14.94 -0.56 1.99
N GLY A 218 13.71 -0.66 1.47
CA GLY A 218 12.77 -1.75 1.78
C GLY A 218 11.71 -1.41 2.84
N ASP A 219 11.82 -0.26 3.51
CA ASP A 219 10.81 0.16 4.48
C ASP A 219 9.51 0.58 3.78
N ILE A 220 8.38 0.32 4.44
CA ILE A 220 7.05 0.72 4.01
C ILE A 220 6.40 1.49 5.15
N ALA A 221 5.79 2.65 4.90
CA ALA A 221 5.04 3.38 5.93
C ALA A 221 3.61 3.69 5.48
N PHE A 222 2.64 3.45 6.36
CA PHE A 222 1.27 3.93 6.23
C PHE A 222 1.08 5.10 7.17
N VAL A 223 0.53 6.21 6.66
CA VAL A 223 0.29 7.41 7.46
C VAL A 223 -1.13 7.87 7.23
N TYR A 224 -1.96 7.86 8.29
CA TYR A 224 -3.35 8.26 8.20
C TYR A 224 -3.54 9.68 8.73
N LYS A 225 -4.13 10.55 7.91
CA LYS A 225 -4.42 11.94 8.28
C LYS A 225 -5.90 12.16 8.61
N LYS A 226 -6.79 11.42 7.97
CA LYS A 226 -8.24 11.48 8.20
C LYS A 226 -8.89 10.12 7.91
N ILE A 227 -9.46 9.49 8.93
CA ILE A 227 -10.19 8.21 8.87
C ILE A 227 -11.40 8.40 9.80
N PRO A 228 -12.58 8.77 9.25
CA PRO A 228 -13.70 9.29 10.04
C PRO A 228 -14.58 8.19 10.66
N VAL A 229 -14.28 6.91 10.39
CA VAL A 229 -14.97 5.73 10.94
C VAL A 229 -13.96 4.67 11.34
N PRO A 230 -14.27 3.83 12.33
CA PRO A 230 -13.55 2.58 12.57
C PRO A 230 -13.48 1.74 11.28
N ILE A 231 -12.36 1.04 11.08
CA ILE A 231 -12.17 0.19 9.89
C ILE A 231 -13.19 -0.96 9.87
N ASP A 232 -13.48 -1.55 11.03
CA ASP A 232 -14.45 -2.65 11.20
C ASP A 232 -15.90 -2.25 10.83
N ASP A 233 -16.19 -0.95 10.80
CA ASP A 233 -17.51 -0.43 10.41
C ASP A 233 -17.63 -0.20 8.89
N ILE A 234 -16.56 -0.42 8.12
CA ILE A 234 -16.57 -0.27 6.66
C ILE A 234 -17.20 -1.51 6.02
N ASN A 235 -18.16 -1.31 5.12
CA ASN A 235 -18.86 -2.39 4.42
C ASN A 235 -17.92 -3.15 3.46
N GLU A 236 -17.80 -4.46 3.67
CA GLU A 236 -16.94 -5.37 2.90
C GLU A 236 -17.68 -6.21 1.83
N ASN A 237 -19.02 -6.10 1.73
CA ASN A 237 -19.82 -6.98 0.86
C ASN A 237 -19.52 -6.80 -0.63
N GLU A 238 -19.25 -5.56 -1.05
CA GLU A 238 -18.99 -5.24 -2.46
C GLU A 238 -17.50 -5.21 -2.81
N HIS A 239 -16.63 -5.09 -1.79
CA HIS A 239 -15.20 -4.95 -1.93
C HIS A 239 -14.51 -5.30 -0.61
N PRO A 240 -13.41 -6.06 -0.60
CA PRO A 240 -12.69 -6.38 0.62
C PRO A 240 -12.22 -5.12 1.36
N VAL A 241 -12.20 -5.21 2.69
CA VAL A 241 -11.61 -4.20 3.58
C VAL A 241 -10.35 -4.80 4.21
N LYS A 242 -9.18 -4.24 3.90
CA LYS A 242 -7.89 -4.81 4.33
C LYS A 242 -6.91 -3.71 4.72
N VAL A 243 -6.10 -3.94 5.77
CA VAL A 243 -5.01 -3.04 6.20
C VAL A 243 -3.77 -3.85 6.52
N GLY A 244 -2.76 -3.79 5.66
CA GLY A 244 -1.57 -4.61 5.84
C GLY A 244 -0.84 -4.91 4.54
N VAL A 245 -0.04 -5.97 4.59
CA VAL A 245 0.76 -6.45 3.46
C VAL A 245 0.37 -7.92 3.24
N SER A 246 0.02 -8.27 2.01
CA SER A 246 -0.33 -9.66 1.66
C SER A 246 0.89 -10.56 1.65
N ASP A 247 0.77 -11.75 2.23
CA ASP A 247 1.79 -12.81 2.26
C ASP A 247 1.65 -13.84 1.12
N ALA A 248 0.58 -13.78 0.32
CA ALA A 248 0.33 -14.71 -0.78
C ALA A 248 1.18 -14.37 -2.03
N TYR A 249 2.07 -15.30 -2.44
CA TYR A 249 2.87 -15.20 -3.67
C TYR A 249 2.63 -16.38 -4.63
N PHE A 250 2.48 -16.10 -5.93
CA PHE A 250 2.44 -17.13 -6.98
C PHE A 250 3.85 -17.56 -7.40
N ILE A 251 4.34 -18.68 -6.87
CA ILE A 251 5.53 -19.34 -7.44
C ILE A 251 5.14 -19.95 -8.78
N HIS A 252 5.61 -19.37 -9.88
CA HIS A 252 5.50 -19.98 -11.20
C HIS A 252 6.36 -21.25 -11.21
N ARG A 253 5.77 -22.41 -10.86
CA ARG A 253 6.38 -23.70 -11.18
C ARG A 253 6.31 -23.86 -12.70
N GLN A 254 7.42 -23.60 -13.38
CA GLN A 254 7.63 -24.19 -14.70
C GLN A 254 7.54 -25.70 -14.53
N GLN A 255 6.44 -26.28 -15.01
CA GLN A 255 6.39 -27.72 -15.27
C GLN A 255 7.37 -27.99 -16.40
N ILE A 256 8.53 -28.51 -16.03
CA ILE A 256 9.37 -29.27 -16.97
C ILE A 256 8.55 -30.52 -17.29
N PHE A 257 8.02 -30.58 -18.51
CA PHE A 257 7.53 -31.83 -19.05
C PHE A 257 8.76 -32.62 -19.52
N ASP A 258 8.99 -33.77 -18.89
CA ASP A 258 9.90 -34.82 -19.39
C ASP A 258 9.33 -35.50 -20.64
#